data_AF-A0A919ZZS8-F1
#
_entry.id   AF-A0A919ZZS8-F1
#
_cell.length_a   1.000
_cell.length_b   1.000
_cell.length_c   1.000
_cell.angle_alpha   90.00
_cell.angle_beta   90.00
_cell.angle_gamma   90.00
#
_symmetry.space_group_name_H-M   'P 1'
#
loop_
_entity.id
_entity.type
_entity.pdbx_description
1 polymer ?
#
loop_
_entity_poly.entity_id
_entity_poly.type
_entity_poly.pdbx_seq_one_letter_code
_entity_poly.pdbx_strand_id
1 'polypeptide(L)'
;MGASYLCIASKAEIDFNKGLGIASATFANVIIGKHGGAIKELGNEKLDEKKLYNAGTFQIVGSALNICPESIPKNIKNDYEKRLKQLVKESKK
;
A
#
# COMPACT_ATOMS: atom_id res chain seq x y z
N MET A 1 8.77 5.38 1.90
CA MET A 1 9.50 4.34 2.67
C MET A 1 8.96 2.93 2.43
N GLY A 2 7.64 2.68 2.51
CA GLY A 2 7.11 1.32 2.32
C GLY A 2 7.49 0.67 0.98
N ALA A 3 7.41 1.40 -0.13
CA ALA A 3 7.78 0.90 -1.46
C ALA A 3 9.29 0.60 -1.59
N SER A 4 10.15 1.51 -1.13
CA SER A 4 11.61 1.28 -1.18
C SER A 4 12.02 0.08 -0.33
N TYR A 5 11.41 -0.10 0.85
CA TYR A 5 11.64 -1.28 1.69
C TYR A 5 11.19 -2.57 1.00
N LEU A 6 9.98 -2.58 0.41
CA LEU A 6 9.48 -3.71 -0.37
C LEU A 6 10.42 -4.06 -1.53
N CYS A 7 10.85 -3.07 -2.32
CA CYS A 7 11.77 -3.26 -3.44
C CYS A 7 13.10 -3.90 -3.00
N ILE A 8 13.69 -3.41 -1.90
CA ILE A 8 14.95 -3.95 -1.37
C ILE A 8 14.73 -5.38 -0.85
N ALA A 9 13.64 -5.63 -0.11
CA ALA A 9 13.30 -6.94 0.41
C ALA A 9 13.14 -7.97 -0.72
N SER A 10 12.44 -7.61 -1.79
CA SER A 10 12.28 -8.48 -2.97
C SER A 10 13.62 -8.80 -3.64
N LYS A 11 14.53 -7.83 -3.76
CA LYS A 11 15.88 -8.04 -4.32
C LYS A 11 16.77 -8.88 -3.40
N ALA A 12 16.51 -8.85 -2.10
CA ALA A 12 17.14 -9.70 -1.10
C ALA A 12 16.45 -11.06 -0.94
N GLU A 13 15.60 -11.46 -1.90
CA GLU A 13 14.91 -12.76 -1.94
C GLU A 13 14.00 -13.04 -0.73
N ILE A 14 13.56 -12.00 -0.04
CA ILE A 14 12.49 -12.11 0.95
C ILE A 14 11.16 -12.32 0.21
N ASP A 15 10.33 -13.24 0.69
CA ASP A 15 9.00 -13.48 0.13
C ASP A 15 8.23 -12.17 -0.06
N PHE A 16 7.77 -11.94 -1.30
CA PHE A 16 7.15 -10.69 -1.70
C PHE A 16 5.93 -10.36 -0.85
N ASN A 17 5.06 -11.35 -0.60
CA ASN A 17 3.82 -11.14 0.14
C ASN A 17 4.11 -10.82 1.61
N LYS A 18 5.10 -11.46 2.20
CA LYS A 18 5.60 -11.16 3.55
C LYS A 18 6.18 -9.75 3.62
N GLY A 19 7.02 -9.36 2.66
CA GLY A 19 7.58 -8.01 2.57
C GLY A 19 6.50 -6.94 2.44
N LEU A 20 5.51 -7.19 1.58
CA LEU A 20 4.36 -6.30 1.38
C LEU A 20 3.53 -6.20 2.66
N GLY A 21 3.25 -7.33 3.31
CA GLY A 21 2.48 -7.35 4.56
C GLY A 21 3.16 -6.57 5.69
N ILE A 22 4.48 -6.71 5.84
CA ILE A 22 5.26 -5.94 6.83
C ILE A 22 5.20 -4.44 6.51
N ALA A 23 5.39 -4.06 5.24
CA ALA A 23 5.35 -2.66 4.84
C ALA A 23 3.96 -2.03 5.07
N SER A 24 2.89 -2.77 4.74
CA SER A 24 1.50 -2.34 4.95
C SER A 24 1.10 -2.25 6.42
N ALA A 25 1.50 -3.24 7.23
CA ALA A 25 1.27 -3.21 8.68
C ALA A 25 2.03 -2.06 9.33
N THR A 26 3.27 -1.82 8.91
CA THR A 26 4.07 -0.68 9.40
C THR A 26 3.37 0.64 9.09
N PHE A 27 2.83 0.81 7.88
CA PHE A 27 2.07 1.99 7.50
C PHE A 27 0.85 2.19 8.42
N ALA A 28 0.04 1.14 8.64
CA ALA A 28 -1.13 1.21 9.52
C ALA A 28 -0.74 1.52 10.97
N ASN A 29 0.28 0.83 11.49
CA ASN A 29 0.76 1.00 12.87
C ASN A 29 1.31 2.39 13.14
N VAL A 30 1.95 3.05 12.16
CA VAL A 30 2.38 4.44 12.32
C VAL A 30 1.17 5.36 12.47
N ILE A 31 0.15 5.21 11.62
CA ILE A 31 -1.04 6.06 11.67
C ILE A 31 -1.83 5.82 12.97
N ILE A 32 -1.99 4.56 13.38
CA ILE A 32 -2.72 4.23 14.60
C ILE A 32 -1.91 4.64 15.84
N GLY A 33 -0.66 4.20 15.93
CA GLY A 33 0.17 4.36 17.12
C GLY A 33 0.66 5.79 17.34
N LYS A 34 1.04 6.50 16.26
CA LYS A 34 1.55 7.88 16.38
C LYS A 34 0.49 8.95 16.15
N HIS A 35 -0.52 8.67 15.34
CA HIS A 35 -1.54 9.65 14.95
C HIS A 35 -2.95 9.30 15.48
N GLY A 36 -3.08 8.28 16.33
CA GLY A 36 -4.35 7.90 16.96
C GLY A 36 -5.42 7.43 15.96
N GLY A 37 -5.01 6.98 14.77
CA GLY A 37 -5.89 6.58 13.68
C GLY A 37 -6.51 7.75 12.91
N ALA A 38 -6.10 9.00 13.19
CA ALA A 38 -6.63 10.19 12.55
C ALA A 38 -5.77 10.63 11.35
N ILE A 39 -6.44 11.06 10.29
CA ILE A 39 -5.83 11.67 9.11
C ILE A 39 -6.45 13.06 8.96
N LYS A 40 -5.63 14.10 8.84
CA LYS A 40 -6.07 15.50 8.89
C LYS A 40 -7.14 15.81 7.84
N GLU A 41 -6.98 15.27 6.64
CA GLU A 41 -7.88 15.44 5.49
C GLU A 41 -9.26 14.82 5.74
N LEU A 42 -9.39 13.90 6.69
CA LEU A 42 -10.64 13.24 7.09
C LEU A 42 -11.25 13.85 8.37
N GLY A 43 -10.66 14.93 8.89
CA GLY A 43 -11.13 15.62 10.09
C GLY A 43 -11.13 14.70 11.32
N ASN A 44 -12.30 14.49 11.91
CA ASN A 44 -12.47 13.69 13.14
C ASN A 44 -12.71 12.19 12.86
N GLU A 45 -12.81 11.77 11.59
CA GLU A 45 -12.97 10.36 11.26
C GLU A 45 -11.68 9.60 11.55
N LYS A 46 -11.76 8.60 12.44
CA LYS A 46 -10.68 7.66 12.68
C LYS A 46 -10.85 6.46 11.77
N LEU A 47 -9.79 6.11 11.06
CA LEU A 47 -9.77 4.90 10.26
C LEU A 47 -9.36 3.70 11.10
N ASP A 48 -10.05 2.59 10.92
CA ASP A 48 -9.65 1.32 11.50
C ASP A 48 -8.39 0.77 10.81
N GLU A 49 -7.71 -0.16 11.50
CA GLU A 49 -6.48 -0.77 11.03
C GLU A 49 -6.62 -1.43 9.67
N LYS A 50 -7.75 -2.09 9.41
CA LYS A 50 -7.98 -2.82 8.15
C LYS A 50 -8.08 -1.85 6.97
N LYS A 51 -8.77 -0.72 7.13
CA LYS A 51 -8.83 0.34 6.10
C LYS A 51 -7.44 0.91 5.83
N LEU A 52 -6.69 1.22 6.88
CA LEU A 52 -5.33 1.76 6.77
C LEU A 52 -4.37 0.76 6.11
N TYR A 53 -4.42 -0.52 6.49
CA TYR A 53 -3.62 -1.58 5.91
C TYR A 53 -3.90 -1.73 4.42
N ASN A 54 -5.18 -1.73 4.02
CA ASN A 54 -5.57 -1.87 2.62
C ASN A 54 -5.17 -0.64 1.79
N ALA A 55 -5.37 0.56 2.32
CA ALA A 55 -4.95 1.80 1.68
C ALA A 55 -3.41 1.86 1.51
N GLY A 56 -2.69 1.53 2.57
CA GLY A 56 -1.23 1.44 2.58
C GLY A 56 -0.72 0.42 1.56
N THR A 57 -1.32 -0.77 1.51
CA THR A 57 -0.99 -1.81 0.52
C THR A 57 -1.13 -1.29 -0.91
N PHE A 58 -2.26 -0.67 -1.22
CA PHE A 58 -2.52 -0.13 -2.55
C PHE A 58 -1.50 0.96 -2.94
N GLN A 59 -1.23 1.89 -2.03
CA GLN A 59 -0.27 2.97 -2.26
C GLN A 59 1.18 2.48 -2.39
N ILE A 60 1.57 1.50 -1.57
CA ILE A 60 2.90 0.88 -1.61
C ILE A 60 3.11 0.15 -2.94
N VAL A 61 2.16 -0.67 -3.37
CA VAL A 61 2.24 -1.37 -4.66
C VAL A 61 2.31 -0.39 -5.83
N GLY A 62 1.44 0.63 -5.85
CA GLY A 62 1.44 1.65 -6.90
C GLY A 62 2.77 2.41 -6.97
N SER A 63 3.36 2.74 -5.82
CA SER A 63 4.67 3.39 -5.76
C SER A 63 5.79 2.44 -6.18
N ALA A 64 5.74 1.17 -5.77
CA ALA A 64 6.75 0.18 -6.10
C ALA A 64 6.76 -0.19 -7.59
N LEU A 65 5.59 -0.16 -8.26
CA LEU A 65 5.50 -0.30 -9.72
C LEU A 65 6.25 0.81 -10.48
N ASN A 66 6.42 2.00 -9.89
CA ASN A 66 7.20 3.08 -10.49
C ASN A 66 8.71 2.98 -10.16
N ILE A 67 9.06 2.41 -9.00
CA ILE A 67 10.43 2.40 -8.47
C ILE A 67 11.19 1.13 -8.87
N CYS A 68 10.54 -0.02 -8.81
CA CYS A 68 11.15 -1.34 -9.05
C CYS A 68 10.17 -2.28 -9.78
N PRO A 69 9.67 -1.91 -10.97
CA PRO A 69 8.64 -2.68 -11.69
C PRO A 69 9.02 -4.16 -11.89
N GLU A 70 10.30 -4.46 -12.07
CA GLU A 70 10.84 -5.80 -12.25
C GLU A 70 10.71 -6.70 -11.01
N SER A 71 10.61 -6.10 -9.82
CA SER A 71 10.49 -6.81 -8.54
C SER A 71 9.04 -7.07 -8.13
N ILE A 72 8.06 -6.63 -8.92
CA ILE A 72 6.63 -6.77 -8.62
C ILE A 72 6.05 -7.96 -9.39
N PRO A 73 5.46 -8.97 -8.71
CA PRO A 73 4.81 -10.08 -9.37
C PRO A 73 3.71 -9.64 -10.35
N LYS A 74 3.64 -10.30 -11.51
CA LYS A 74 2.72 -9.93 -12.60
C LYS A 74 1.24 -9.95 -12.17
N ASN A 75 0.86 -10.91 -11.33
CA ASN A 75 -0.49 -11.00 -10.77
C ASN A 75 -0.84 -9.76 -9.93
N ILE A 76 0.07 -9.32 -9.05
CA ILE A 76 -0.12 -8.13 -8.21
C ILE A 76 -0.23 -6.86 -9.06
N LYS A 77 0.61 -6.74 -10.10
CA LYS A 77 0.50 -5.64 -11.07
C LYS A 77 -0.87 -5.61 -11.75
N ASN A 78 -1.34 -6.76 -12.23
CA ASN A 78 -2.64 -6.85 -12.90
C ASN A 78 -3.80 -6.49 -11.95
N ASP A 79 -3.75 -6.96 -10.71
CA ASP A 79 -4.77 -6.66 -9.70
C ASP A 79 -4.80 -5.17 -9.35
N TYR A 80 -3.63 -4.56 -9.21
CA TYR A 80 -3.49 -3.11 -9.01
C TYR A 80 -4.10 -2.33 -10.17
N GLU A 81 -3.74 -2.66 -11.41
CA GLU A 81 -4.26 -1.97 -12.61
C GLU A 81 -5.79 -2.12 -12.75
N LYS A 82 -6.33 -3.31 -12.44
CA LYS A 82 -7.77 -3.55 -12.43
C LYS A 82 -8.47 -2.67 -11.41
N ARG A 83 -7.94 -2.61 -10.19
CA ARG A 83 -8.50 -1.77 -9.12
C ARG A 83 -8.39 -0.29 -9.44
N LEU A 84 -7.25 0.16 -9.97
CA LEU A 84 -7.05 1.55 -10.39
C LEU A 84 -8.07 1.96 -11.46
N LYS A 85 -8.30 1.12 -12.47
CA LYS A 85 -9.32 1.36 -13.51
C LYS A 85 -10.73 1.47 -12.93
N GLN A 86 -11.06 0.71 -11.88
CA GLN A 86 -12.35 0.82 -11.20
C GLN A 86 -12.48 2.17 -10.47
N LEU A 87 -11.46 2.55 -9.68
CA LEU A 87 -11.45 3.82 -8.94
C LEU A 87 -11.55 5.03 -9.87
N VAL A 88 -10.85 5.03 -11.01
CA VAL A 88 -10.92 6.11 -12.01
C VAL A 88 -12.29 6.19 -12.67
N LYS A 89 -13.01 5.07 -12.82
CA LYS A 89 -14.39 5.08 -13.33
C LYS A 89 -15.37 5.61 -12.28
N GLU A 90 -15.17 5.24 -11.03
CA GLU A 90 -15.98 5.71 -9.90
C GLU A 90 -15.80 7.20 -9.65
N SER A 91 -14.60 7.75 -9.80
CA SER A 91 -14.32 9.19 -9.61
C SER A 91 -14.81 10.09 -10.75
N LYS A 92 -15.22 9.50 -11.88
CA LYS A 92 -15.78 10.22 -13.04
C LYS A 92 -17.32 10.18 -13.05
N LYS A 93 -17.93 9.43 -12.15
CA LYS A 93 -19.37 9.50 -11.86
C LYS A 93 -19.63 10.60 -10.85
#